data_AF-A0A1C5QWN9-F1
#
_entry.id   AF-A0A1C5QWN9-F1
#
_cell.length_a   1.000
_cell.length_b   1.000
_cell.length_c   1.000
_cell.angle_alpha   90.00
_cell.angle_beta   90.00
_cell.angle_gamma   90.00
#
_symmetry.space_group_name_H-M   'P 1'
#
loop_
_entity.id
_entity.type
_entity.pdbx_description
1 polymer ?
#
loop_
_entity_poly.entity_id
_entity_poly.type
_entity_poly.pdbx_seq_one_letter_code
_entity_poly.pdbx_strand_id
1 'polypeptide(L)'
;MDMYKGNYDKLHRRTKMNRNNFIYAAIITGNLDLIKDLPERDEIDMCEGMERMAEGFRSEGKLEEKRNTLKEQLVIKLGAISSRLEEQLTNASLEKLNVLTRNIFDITSEEDVLRIIH
;
A
#
# COMPACT_ATOMS: atom_id res chain seq x y z
N MET A 1 51.01 -9.44 -3.89
CA MET A 1 49.73 -10.01 -3.44
C MET A 1 48.64 -9.00 -3.81
N ASP A 2 48.31 -8.88 -5.09
CA ASP A 2 47.36 -7.86 -5.59
C ASP A 2 46.26 -8.45 -6.50
N MET A 3 46.05 -9.78 -6.43
CA MET A 3 45.02 -10.47 -7.23
C MET A 3 43.60 -10.36 -6.66
N TYR A 4 43.41 -9.76 -5.49
CA TYR A 4 42.09 -9.66 -4.82
C TYR A 4 41.65 -8.24 -4.48
N LYS A 5 42.23 -7.20 -5.12
CA LYS A 5 41.65 -5.85 -5.00
C LYS A 5 40.54 -5.71 -6.05
N GLY A 6 39.40 -6.35 -5.77
CA GLY A 6 38.20 -6.21 -6.59
C GLY A 6 37.85 -4.74 -6.72
N ASN A 7 37.72 -4.25 -7.95
CA ASN A 7 37.21 -2.91 -8.21
C ASN A 7 35.69 -2.93 -8.03
N TYR A 8 35.24 -2.69 -6.79
CA TYR A 8 33.83 -2.63 -6.42
C TYR A 8 33.17 -1.28 -6.74
N ASP A 9 33.91 -0.30 -7.26
CA ASP A 9 33.34 1.00 -7.67
C ASP A 9 32.31 0.84 -8.80
N LYS A 10 32.37 -0.29 -9.54
CA LYS A 10 31.36 -0.66 -10.53
C LYS A 10 30.14 -1.38 -9.94
N LEU A 11 30.28 -2.01 -8.77
CA LEU A 11 29.20 -2.72 -8.08
C LEU A 11 28.21 -1.75 -7.43
N HIS A 12 28.64 -0.52 -7.15
CA HIS A 12 27.81 0.56 -6.63
C HIS A 12 27.18 1.43 -7.74
N ARG A 13 27.37 1.08 -9.01
CA ARG A 13 26.80 1.82 -10.14
C ARG A 13 25.33 1.51 -10.24
N ARG A 14 24.49 2.46 -9.80
CA ARG A 14 23.12 2.73 -10.30
C ARG A 14 22.70 1.73 -11.37
N THR A 15 22.24 0.55 -10.96
CA THR A 15 21.81 -0.46 -11.92
C THR A 15 20.60 0.17 -12.59
N LYS A 16 20.69 0.45 -13.88
CA LYS A 16 19.56 1.05 -14.58
C LYS A 16 18.60 -0.06 -14.96
N MET A 17 17.32 0.19 -14.76
CA MET A 17 16.25 -0.70 -15.18
C MET A 17 15.52 -0.08 -16.36
N ASN A 18 15.20 -0.90 -17.36
CA ASN A 18 14.37 -0.46 -18.48
C ASN A 18 12.98 -0.04 -17.95
N ARG A 19 12.46 1.08 -18.42
CA ARG A 19 11.14 1.61 -18.04
C ARG A 19 10.04 0.57 -18.20
N ASN A 20 10.05 -0.22 -19.28
CA ASN A 20 9.05 -1.25 -19.52
C ASN A 20 9.12 -2.36 -18.47
N ASN A 21 10.32 -2.72 -17.99
CA ASN A 21 10.45 -3.70 -16.91
C ASN A 21 9.77 -3.22 -15.63
N PHE A 22 9.91 -1.93 -15.29
CA PHE A 22 9.18 -1.33 -14.16
C PHE A 22 7.67 -1.40 -14.38
N ILE A 23 7.19 -1.03 -15.58
CA ILE A 23 5.77 -1.05 -15.93
C ILE A 23 5.19 -2.46 -15.83
N TYR A 24 5.89 -3.46 -16.37
CA TYR A 24 5.47 -4.86 -16.26
C TYR A 24 5.39 -5.31 -14.81
N ALA A 25 6.39 -4.98 -13.99
CA ALA A 25 6.37 -5.31 -12.57
C ALA A 25 5.22 -4.60 -11.84
N ALA A 26 4.96 -3.32 -12.13
CA ALA A 26 3.84 -2.58 -11.56
C ALA A 26 2.48 -3.19 -11.95
N ILE A 27 2.31 -3.61 -13.22
CA ILE A 27 1.09 -4.30 -13.68
C ILE A 27 0.92 -5.64 -12.98
N ILE A 28 1.95 -6.48 -12.95
CA ILE A 28 1.91 -7.82 -12.32
C ILE A 28 1.53 -7.73 -10.85
N THR A 29 2.00 -6.67 -10.18
CA THR A 29 1.78 -6.45 -8.76
C THR A 29 0.53 -5.65 -8.45
N GLY A 30 -0.21 -5.18 -9.47
CA GLY A 30 -1.42 -4.36 -9.30
C GLY A 30 -1.17 -2.88 -8.96
N ASN A 31 0.09 -2.45 -8.83
CA ASN A 31 0.49 -1.10 -8.45
C ASN A 31 0.43 -0.10 -9.62
N LEU A 32 -0.72 0.04 -10.28
CA LEU A 32 -0.86 0.87 -11.49
C LEU A 32 -0.63 2.37 -11.25
N ASP A 33 -0.87 2.85 -10.04
CA ASP A 33 -0.64 4.26 -9.69
C ASP A 33 0.85 4.64 -9.80
N LEU A 34 1.76 3.69 -9.56
CA LEU A 34 3.21 3.91 -9.71
C LEU A 34 3.63 4.19 -11.17
N ILE A 35 2.79 3.83 -12.15
CA ILE A 35 3.04 4.05 -13.58
C ILE A 35 2.71 5.50 -13.98
N LYS A 36 1.73 6.13 -13.33
CA LYS A 36 1.26 7.49 -13.65
C LYS A 36 2.38 8.52 -13.46
N ASP A 37 3.16 8.34 -12.40
CA ASP A 37 4.26 9.24 -12.02
C ASP A 37 5.62 8.75 -12.52
N LEU A 38 5.63 7.91 -13.57
CA LEU A 38 6.86 7.35 -14.11
C LEU A 38 7.44 8.27 -15.19
N PRO A 39 8.72 8.70 -15.09
CA PRO A 39 9.32 9.57 -16.08
C PRO A 39 9.31 8.91 -17.47
N GLU A 40 9.19 9.72 -18.52
CA GLU A 40 9.21 9.25 -19.93
C GLU A 40 10.59 8.79 -20.42
N ARG A 41 11.57 8.65 -19.52
CA ARG A 41 12.94 8.22 -19.86
C ARG A 41 13.00 6.70 -20.02
N ASP A 42 13.82 6.22 -20.94
CA ASP A 42 13.98 4.78 -21.22
C ASP A 42 14.54 3.96 -20.05
N GLU A 43 15.26 4.63 -19.14
CA GLU A 43 15.94 4.01 -18.01
C GLU A 43 15.56 4.69 -16.70
N ILE A 44 15.34 3.87 -15.68
CA ILE A 44 15.05 4.29 -14.29
C ILE A 44 16.19 3.78 -13.41
N ASP A 45 16.53 4.53 -12.36
CA ASP A 45 17.42 4.01 -11.32
C ASP A 45 16.74 2.82 -10.62
N MET A 46 17.36 1.64 -10.63
CA MET A 46 16.74 0.43 -10.07
C MET A 46 16.50 0.55 -8.58
N CYS A 47 17.41 1.17 -7.82
CA CYS A 47 17.22 1.32 -6.38
C CYS A 47 16.01 2.22 -6.11
N GLU A 48 15.92 3.35 -6.81
CA GLU A 48 14.77 4.25 -6.70
C GLU A 48 13.46 3.54 -7.13
N GLY A 49 13.47 2.82 -8.25
CA GLY A 49 12.30 2.08 -8.72
C GLY A 49 11.84 1.00 -7.73
N MET A 50 12.76 0.18 -7.24
CA MET A 50 12.41 -0.87 -6.28
C MET A 50 11.94 -0.29 -4.94
N GLU A 51 12.55 0.80 -4.46
CA GLU A 51 12.10 1.45 -3.23
C GLU A 51 10.68 2.00 -3.38
N ARG A 52 10.38 2.69 -4.48
CA ARG A 52 9.01 3.17 -4.79
C ARG A 52 7.99 2.04 -4.79
N MET A 53 8.33 0.90 -5.37
CA MET A 53 7.46 -0.28 -5.38
C MET A 53 7.27 -0.85 -3.97
N ALA A 54 8.35 -0.96 -3.19
CA ALA A 54 8.29 -1.42 -1.81
C ALA A 54 7.50 -0.47 -0.89
N GLU A 55 7.54 0.84 -1.12
CA GLU A 55 6.73 1.83 -0.43
C GLU A 55 5.24 1.69 -0.76
N GLY A 56 4.90 1.43 -2.04
CA GLY A 56 3.54 1.09 -2.47
C GLY A 56 2.98 -0.09 -1.69
N PHE A 57 3.70 -1.22 -1.71
CA PHE A 57 3.31 -2.42 -0.95
C PHE A 57 3.17 -2.18 0.55
N ARG A 58 4.10 -1.44 1.17
CA ARG A 58 4.03 -1.13 2.60
C ARG A 58 2.81 -0.27 2.93
N SER A 59 2.41 0.62 2.03
CA SER A 59 1.27 1.51 2.22
C SER A 59 -0.05 0.77 2.03
N GLU A 60 -0.16 -0.04 0.98
CA GLU A 60 -1.31 -0.90 0.73
C GLU A 60 -1.51 -1.93 1.85
N GLY A 61 -0.43 -2.61 2.28
CA GLY A 61 -0.48 -3.58 3.36
C GLY A 61 -0.96 -2.98 4.69
N LYS A 62 -0.50 -1.76 5.03
CA LYS A 62 -1.00 -1.04 6.22
C LYS A 62 -2.48 -0.67 6.11
N LEU A 63 -2.95 -0.31 4.92
CA LEU A 63 -4.35 0.02 4.69
C LEU A 63 -5.23 -1.23 4.83
N GLU A 64 -4.81 -2.34 4.25
CA GLU A 64 -5.50 -3.63 4.34
C GLU A 64 -5.53 -4.14 5.80
N GLU A 65 -4.39 -4.13 6.50
CA GLU A 65 -4.31 -4.52 7.91
C GLU A 65 -5.26 -3.69 8.79
N LYS A 66 -5.30 -2.38 8.57
CA LYS A 66 -6.24 -1.48 9.27
C LYS A 66 -7.70 -1.81 8.97
N ARG A 67 -8.05 -2.11 7.72
CA ARG A 67 -9.41 -2.52 7.34
C ARG A 67 -9.82 -3.81 8.04
N ASN A 68 -8.94 -4.81 8.00
CA ASN A 68 -9.19 -6.12 8.64
C ASN A 68 -9.34 -5.97 10.16
N THR A 69 -8.47 -5.20 10.80
CA THR A 69 -8.54 -4.92 12.24
C THR A 69 -9.84 -4.24 12.63
N LEU A 70 -10.26 -3.20 11.88
CA LEU A 70 -11.52 -2.51 12.14
C LEU A 70 -12.73 -3.43 11.92
N LYS A 71 -12.68 -4.29 10.89
CA LYS A 71 -13.71 -5.29 10.62
C LYS A 71 -13.88 -6.23 11.80
N GLU A 72 -12.79 -6.81 12.30
CA GLU A 72 -12.80 -7.70 13.47
C GLU A 72 -13.31 -7.00 14.72
N GLN A 73 -12.85 -5.78 14.99
CA GLN A 73 -13.33 -4.99 16.14
C GLN A 73 -14.83 -4.71 16.07
N LEU A 74 -15.35 -4.38 14.88
CA LEU A 74 -16.78 -4.15 14.68
C LEU A 74 -17.59 -5.44 14.86
N VAL A 75 -17.10 -6.59 14.36
CA VAL A 75 -17.73 -7.90 14.62
C VAL A 75 -17.77 -8.21 16.12
N ILE A 76 -16.67 -7.97 16.85
CA ILE A 76 -16.63 -8.18 18.30
C ILE A 76 -17.64 -7.29 19.02
N LYS A 77 -17.78 -6.03 18.59
CA LYS A 77 -18.62 -5.03 19.26
C LYS A 77 -20.11 -5.17 18.95
N LEU A 78 -20.44 -5.50 17.69
CA LEU A 78 -21.81 -5.55 17.18
C LEU A 78 -22.34 -6.99 17.06
N GLY A 79 -21.49 -8.00 17.25
CA GLY A 79 -21.79 -9.43 17.12
C GLY A 79 -21.72 -9.94 15.68
N ALA A 80 -22.20 -9.15 14.72
CA ALA A 80 -22.05 -9.37 13.29
C ALA A 80 -22.03 -8.03 12.56
N ILE A 81 -21.61 -8.04 11.30
CA ILE A 81 -21.69 -6.88 10.40
C ILE A 81 -22.34 -7.29 9.08
N SER A 82 -23.07 -6.36 8.48
CA SER A 82 -23.73 -6.56 7.19
C SER A 82 -22.74 -6.51 6.03
N SER A 83 -23.06 -7.20 4.94
CA SER A 83 -22.27 -7.14 3.69
C SER A 83 -22.14 -5.70 3.16
N ARG A 84 -23.17 -4.87 3.36
CA ARG A 84 -23.13 -3.45 3.02
C ARG A 84 -22.04 -2.71 3.81
N LEU A 85 -21.94 -2.97 5.11
CA LEU A 85 -20.92 -2.33 5.94
C LEU A 85 -19.51 -2.83 5.57
N GLU A 86 -19.35 -4.12 5.27
CA GLU A 86 -18.08 -4.67 4.78
C GLU A 86 -17.61 -4.00 3.47
N GLU A 87 -18.53 -3.80 2.54
CA GLU A 87 -18.24 -3.13 1.27
C GLU A 87 -17.85 -1.66 1.50
N GLN A 88 -18.56 -0.95 2.39
CA GLN A 88 -18.24 0.43 2.73
C GLN A 88 -16.85 0.56 3.39
N LEU A 89 -16.48 -0.35 4.30
CA LEU A 89 -15.15 -0.38 4.93
C LEU A 89 -14.04 -0.65 3.90
N THR A 90 -14.31 -1.52 2.93
CA THR A 90 -13.39 -1.84 1.83
C THR A 90 -13.16 -0.65 0.91
N ASN A 91 -14.18 0.19 0.71
CA ASN A 91 -14.09 1.36 -0.17
C ASN A 91 -13.73 2.66 0.57
N ALA A 92 -13.72 2.66 1.91
CA ALA A 92 -13.40 3.85 2.70
C ALA A 92 -11.94 4.29 2.52
N SER A 93 -11.72 5.60 2.55
CA SER A 93 -10.39 6.20 2.52
C SER A 93 -9.66 6.00 3.86
N LEU A 94 -8.32 6.03 3.84
CA LEU A 94 -7.50 5.91 5.04
C LEU A 94 -7.87 6.95 6.11
N GLU A 95 -8.22 8.17 5.70
CA GLU A 95 -8.64 9.25 6.61
C GLU A 95 -9.92 8.87 7.37
N LYS A 96 -10.94 8.39 6.66
CA LYS A 96 -12.19 7.96 7.30
C LYS A 96 -11.98 6.76 8.22
N LEU A 97 -11.15 5.80 7.80
CA LEU A 97 -10.76 4.67 8.66
C LEU A 97 -9.99 5.13 9.91
N ASN A 98 -9.15 6.18 9.81
CA ASN A 98 -8.48 6.77 10.96
C ASN A 98 -9.46 7.42 11.94
N VAL A 99 -10.47 8.14 11.44
CA VAL A 99 -11.53 8.70 12.29
C VAL A 99 -12.31 7.58 12.97
N LEU A 100 -12.70 6.54 12.22
CA LEU A 100 -13.40 5.39 12.78
C LEU A 100 -12.58 4.69 13.88
N THR A 101 -11.26 4.52 13.67
CA THR A 101 -10.37 3.93 14.68
C THR A 101 -10.40 4.68 16.01
N ARG A 102 -10.50 6.01 15.98
CA ARG A 102 -10.54 6.84 17.20
C ARG A 102 -11.87 6.76 17.94
N ASN A 103 -12.95 6.53 17.21
CA ASN A 103 -14.32 6.50 17.75
C ASN A 103 -14.84 5.06 17.94
N ILE A 104 -13.99 4.03 17.73
CA ILE A 104 -14.44 2.63 17.70
C ILE A 104 -15.13 2.20 19.00
N PHE A 105 -14.73 2.75 20.14
CA PHE A 105 -15.32 2.44 21.44
C PHE A 105 -16.74 3.03 21.60
N ASP A 106 -17.01 4.16 20.94
CA ASP A 106 -18.30 4.87 20.99
C ASP A 106 -19.33 4.30 20.01
N ILE A 107 -18.93 3.41 19.09
CA ILE A 107 -19.82 2.77 18.11
C ILE A 107 -20.82 1.84 18.81
N THR A 108 -22.12 2.01 18.56
CA THR A 108 -23.18 1.15 19.13
C THR A 108 -24.03 0.46 18.08
N SER A 109 -24.00 0.94 16.82
CA SER A 109 -24.66 0.30 15.70
C SER A 109 -23.87 0.48 14.39
N GLU A 110 -24.29 -0.22 13.33
CA GLU A 110 -23.71 -0.03 12.00
C GLU A 110 -23.91 1.40 11.48
N GLU A 111 -25.03 2.05 11.81
CA GLU A 111 -25.32 3.42 11.41
C GLU A 111 -24.31 4.43 11.98
N ASP A 112 -23.73 4.17 13.16
CA ASP A 112 -22.65 4.99 13.70
C ASP A 112 -21.41 4.92 12.82
N VAL A 113 -21.08 3.72 12.35
CA VAL A 113 -19.95 3.49 11.45
C VAL A 113 -20.18 4.17 10.11
N LEU A 114 -21.38 3.96 9.53
CA LEU A 114 -21.75 4.55 8.24
C LEU A 114 -21.71 6.08 8.29
N ARG A 115 -22.11 6.72 9.40
CA ARG A 115 -21.99 8.17 9.57
C ARG A 115 -20.56 8.70 9.51
N ILE A 116 -19.58 7.86 9.83
CA ILE A 116 -18.14 8.22 9.79
C ILE A 116 -17.53 7.95 8.42
N ILE A 117 -17.90 6.83 7.78
CA ILE A 117 -17.24 6.38 6.55
C ILE A 117 -17.98 6.77 5.26
N HIS A 118 -19.25 7.19 5.33
CA HIS A 118 -20.02 7.69 4.19
C HIS A 118 -19.49 9.04 3.68
#